data_AF-A0A520LWS4-F1
#
_entry.id   AF-A0A520LWS4-F1
#
_cell.length_a   1.000
_cell.length_b   1.000
_cell.length_c   1.000
_cell.angle_alpha   90.00
_cell.angle_beta   90.00
_cell.angle_gamma   90.00
#
_symmetry.space_group_name_H-M   'P 1'
#
loop_
_entity.id
_entity.type
_entity.pdbx_description
1 polymer ?
#
loop_
_entity_poly.entity_id
_entity_poly.type
_entity_poly.pdbx_seq_one_letter_code
_entity_poly.pdbx_strand_id
1 'polypeptide(L)'
;MMLSASAQVKRNCLNKHNFSSFESYSGTVMVCVMFKLKLHWQILIALLFGVIAGTLIQREFGLDAKETVYVGTLKFLGNTVFIGLLKMVIVPLIFSSIVAGIAGRKKSGGFGRLGLKTLGYYMLTSSVAILIGLSVVNLMKPGLVDGQPNPELVKFMNENSEEFEKKGASVGKDATGLQDEPHPLGVVGSLIERMIPENVFQSASNNGAMLSLIFISILTAFGLLSLQGQAV
;
A
#
# COMPACT_ATOMS: atom_id res chain seq x y z
N MET A 1 40.57 45.90 0.01
CA MET A 1 39.30 45.97 0.78
C MET A 1 38.21 45.04 0.21
N MET A 2 38.57 43.93 -0.47
CA MET A 2 37.64 42.96 -1.08
C MET A 2 37.96 41.51 -0.64
N LEU A 3 38.38 41.32 0.61
CA LEU A 3 38.67 39.98 1.17
C LEU A 3 37.84 39.65 2.42
N SER A 4 36.88 40.51 2.80
CA SER A 4 36.03 40.30 3.98
C SER A 4 34.63 39.74 3.66
N ALA A 5 34.19 39.77 2.39
CA ALA A 5 32.86 39.28 1.99
C ALA A 5 32.75 37.74 1.92
N SER A 6 33.85 37.04 1.61
CA SER A 6 33.87 35.57 1.54
C SER A 6 33.79 34.89 2.92
N ALA A 7 34.00 35.63 4.02
CA ALA A 7 33.96 35.09 5.38
C ALA A 7 32.54 35.07 6.00
N GLN A 8 31.58 35.80 5.44
CA GLN A 8 30.19 35.82 5.94
C GLN A 8 29.34 34.68 5.38
N VAL A 9 29.52 34.30 4.10
CA VAL A 9 28.79 33.16 3.53
C VAL A 9 29.18 31.84 4.19
N LYS A 10 30.45 31.68 4.60
CA LYS A 10 30.92 30.45 5.25
C LYS A 10 30.40 30.25 6.68
N ARG A 11 29.92 31.30 7.36
CA ARG A 11 29.35 31.19 8.71
C ARG A 11 27.85 30.85 8.74
N ASN A 12 27.10 31.11 7.67
CA ASN A 12 25.70 30.65 7.58
C ASN A 12 25.56 29.13 7.35
N CYS A 13 26.67 28.41 7.14
CA CYS A 13 26.71 26.95 7.16
C CYS A 13 26.71 26.36 8.59
N LEU A 14 26.91 27.17 9.64
CA LEU A 14 27.02 26.69 11.03
C LEU A 14 25.68 26.59 11.78
N ASN A 15 24.55 26.85 11.11
CA ASN A 15 23.22 26.74 11.73
C ASN A 15 22.23 25.95 10.85
N LYS A 16 22.64 24.74 10.46
CA LYS A 16 21.73 23.74 9.88
C LYS A 16 22.02 22.37 10.48
N HIS A 17 21.75 22.25 11.77
CA HIS A 17 21.62 20.95 12.41
C HIS A 17 20.32 20.28 11.94
N ASN A 18 20.49 19.37 10.99
CA ASN A 18 20.06 17.97 11.05
C ASN A 18 19.35 17.47 9.80
N PHE A 19 19.95 16.39 9.27
CA PHE A 19 19.41 15.42 8.33
C PHE A 19 19.50 15.75 6.82
N SER A 20 20.73 15.84 6.30
CA SER A 20 21.00 15.59 4.88
C SER A 20 22.48 15.29 4.65
N SER A 21 22.92 14.07 4.98
CA SER A 21 24.22 13.54 4.55
C SER A 21 24.03 12.16 3.97
N PHE A 22 23.45 12.09 2.76
CA PHE A 22 23.61 10.94 1.87
C PHE A 22 23.37 11.37 0.41
N GLU A 23 23.97 12.48 0.00
CA GLU A 23 23.83 12.91 -1.39
C GLU A 23 25.08 13.65 -1.84
N SER A 24 26.08 12.88 -2.25
CA SER A 24 26.92 13.23 -3.40
C SER A 24 27.90 12.08 -3.63
N TYR A 25 27.77 11.35 -4.75
CA TYR A 25 28.79 11.23 -5.80
C TYR A 25 28.27 10.28 -6.90
N SER A 26 28.30 10.78 -8.15
CA SER A 26 27.90 10.16 -9.43
C SER A 26 26.42 10.38 -9.80
N GLY A 27 25.97 11.44 -10.50
CA GLY A 27 26.61 12.23 -11.56
C GLY A 27 26.68 11.38 -12.83
N THR A 28 25.65 11.23 -13.66
CA THR A 28 25.14 12.22 -14.64
C THR A 28 24.05 11.43 -15.39
N VAL A 29 22.77 11.79 -15.36
CA VAL A 29 22.03 12.35 -16.51
C VAL A 29 20.56 12.50 -16.06
N MET A 30 20.09 13.76 -16.05
CA MET A 30 18.73 14.16 -16.41
C MET A 30 17.54 13.94 -15.44
N VAL A 31 17.60 14.48 -14.22
CA VAL A 31 16.38 15.00 -13.56
C VAL A 31 16.65 16.38 -12.97
N CYS A 32 17.07 17.32 -13.81
CA CYS A 32 16.88 18.74 -13.54
C CYS A 32 15.50 19.12 -14.09
N VAL A 33 14.43 18.79 -13.36
CA VAL A 33 13.16 19.49 -13.53
C VAL A 33 13.02 20.41 -12.33
N MET A 34 13.63 21.58 -12.48
CA MET A 34 13.52 22.72 -11.58
C MET A 34 12.13 23.34 -11.72
N PHE A 35 11.08 22.62 -11.30
CA PHE A 35 9.75 23.17 -11.10
C PHE A 35 9.48 23.18 -9.59
N LYS A 36 9.27 24.39 -9.03
CA LYS A 36 8.74 24.56 -7.66
C LYS A 36 7.24 24.19 -7.62
N LEU A 37 6.90 22.97 -8.00
CA LEU A 37 5.55 22.43 -7.88
C LEU A 37 5.44 21.64 -6.57
N LYS A 38 4.26 21.68 -5.95
CA LYS A 38 3.99 20.89 -4.76
C LYS A 38 4.04 19.40 -5.11
N LEU A 39 4.47 18.56 -4.18
CA LEU A 39 4.72 17.13 -4.41
C LEU A 39 3.50 16.38 -4.97
N HIS A 40 2.28 16.74 -4.54
CA HIS A 40 1.04 16.15 -5.07
C HIS A 40 0.82 16.46 -6.55
N TRP A 41 1.24 17.63 -7.03
CA TRP A 41 1.16 17.98 -8.45
C TRP A 41 2.17 17.18 -9.28
N GLN A 42 3.35 16.91 -8.73
CA GLN A 42 4.35 16.08 -9.39
C GLN A 42 3.84 14.65 -9.62
N ILE A 43 3.18 14.05 -8.61
CA ILE A 43 2.60 12.71 -8.74
C ILE A 43 1.45 12.69 -9.75
N LEU A 44 0.59 13.70 -9.75
CA LEU A 44 -0.54 13.79 -10.68
C LEU A 44 -0.06 13.92 -12.13
N ILE A 45 0.93 14.79 -12.38
CA ILE A 45 1.52 14.95 -13.73
C ILE A 45 2.22 13.66 -14.16
N ALA A 46 2.95 12.98 -13.28
CA ALA A 46 3.61 11.72 -13.60
C ALA A 46 2.60 10.59 -13.92
N LEU A 47 1.49 10.51 -13.18
CA LEU A 47 0.41 9.56 -13.45
C LEU A 47 -0.22 9.83 -14.82
N LEU A 48 -0.55 11.10 -15.11
CA LEU A 48 -1.16 11.49 -16.38
C LEU A 48 -0.22 11.18 -17.55
N PHE A 49 1.06 11.53 -17.41
CA PHE A 49 2.07 11.23 -18.42
C PHE A 49 2.27 9.72 -18.60
N GLY A 50 2.23 8.94 -17.52
CA GLY A 50 2.30 7.48 -17.57
C GLY A 50 1.13 6.85 -18.34
N VAL A 51 -0.09 7.36 -18.14
CA VAL A 51 -1.27 6.92 -18.89
C VAL A 51 -1.16 7.31 -20.37
N ILE A 52 -0.77 8.55 -20.67
CA ILE A 52 -0.61 9.02 -22.06
C ILE A 52 0.46 8.19 -22.78
N ALA A 53 1.66 8.08 -22.19
CA ALA A 53 2.75 7.29 -22.77
C ALA A 53 2.37 5.82 -22.93
N GLY A 54 1.68 5.22 -21.95
CA GLY A 54 1.19 3.85 -22.03
C GLY A 54 0.22 3.63 -23.17
N THR A 55 -0.75 4.54 -23.36
CA THR A 55 -1.72 4.45 -24.47
C THR A 55 -1.07 4.67 -25.83
N LEU A 56 -0.09 5.59 -25.95
CA LEU A 56 0.63 5.81 -27.21
C LEU A 56 1.45 4.58 -27.62
N ILE A 57 2.18 3.97 -26.69
CA ILE A 57 2.94 2.74 -26.94
C ILE A 57 1.99 1.60 -27.33
N GLN A 58 0.83 1.48 -26.68
CA GLN A 58 -0.17 0.47 -27.05
C GLN A 58 -0.73 0.68 -28.46
N ARG A 59 -0.89 1.92 -28.91
CA ARG A 59 -1.40 2.24 -30.25
C ARG A 59 -0.39 1.94 -31.36
N GLU A 60 0.90 2.15 -31.11
CA GLU A 60 1.94 1.91 -32.13
C GLU A 60 2.40 0.45 -32.21
N PHE A 61 2.46 -0.27 -31.08
CA PHE A 61 3.04 -1.62 -31.01
C PHE A 61 2.01 -2.75 -30.83
N GLY A 62 0.71 -2.44 -30.71
CA GLY A 62 -0.35 -3.44 -30.58
C GLY A 62 -0.22 -4.33 -29.33
N LEU A 63 -0.88 -5.49 -29.34
CA LEU A 63 -0.84 -6.47 -28.23
C LEU A 63 0.52 -7.17 -28.06
N ASP A 64 1.37 -7.15 -29.09
CA ASP A 64 2.74 -7.68 -29.09
C ASP A 64 3.76 -6.73 -28.42
N ALA A 65 3.31 -5.55 -27.99
CA ALA A 65 4.13 -4.59 -27.23
C ALA A 65 4.73 -5.19 -25.94
N LYS A 66 4.19 -6.31 -25.42
CA LYS A 66 4.68 -7.00 -24.23
C LYS A 66 6.11 -7.54 -24.39
N GLU A 67 6.57 -7.87 -25.61
CA GLU A 67 7.93 -8.41 -25.84
C GLU A 67 8.98 -7.33 -26.13
N THR A 68 8.58 -6.06 -26.25
CA THR A 68 9.57 -5.00 -26.47
C THR A 68 10.41 -4.77 -25.22
N VAL A 69 11.72 -4.72 -25.38
CA VAL A 69 12.70 -4.52 -24.29
C VAL A 69 12.33 -3.29 -23.43
N TYR A 70 11.83 -2.23 -24.07
CA TYR A 70 11.37 -1.01 -23.39
C TYR A 70 10.23 -1.24 -22.40
N VAL A 71 9.19 -2.01 -22.78
CA VAL A 71 8.07 -2.32 -21.90
C VAL A 71 8.52 -3.24 -20.76
N GLY A 72 9.44 -4.17 -21.03
CA GLY A 72 10.06 -5.01 -20.02
C GLY A 72 10.82 -4.19 -18.95
N THR A 73 11.66 -3.24 -19.37
CA THR A 73 12.41 -2.38 -18.44
C THR A 73 11.50 -1.48 -17.62
N LEU A 74 10.47 -0.88 -18.23
CA LEU A 74 9.50 -0.04 -17.51
C LEU A 74 8.70 -0.85 -16.48
N LYS A 75 8.27 -2.07 -16.83
CA LYS A 75 7.61 -2.99 -15.90
C LYS A 75 8.53 -3.42 -14.76
N PHE A 76 9.80 -3.69 -15.05
CA PHE A 76 10.78 -4.03 -14.02
C PHE A 76 10.96 -2.86 -13.03
N LEU A 77 11.10 -1.63 -13.54
CA LEU A 77 11.26 -0.45 -12.70
C LEU A 77 10.00 -0.19 -11.84
N GLY A 78 8.80 -0.35 -12.41
CA GLY A 78 7.55 -0.16 -11.68
C GLY A 78 7.25 -1.29 -10.68
N ASN A 79 7.19 -2.53 -11.14
CA ASN A 79 6.75 -3.66 -10.31
C ASN A 79 7.84 -4.18 -9.38
N THR A 80 9.07 -4.31 -9.86
CA THR A 80 10.15 -4.91 -9.05
C THR A 80 10.80 -3.87 -8.16
N VAL A 81 11.21 -2.73 -8.73
CA VAL A 81 11.94 -1.71 -7.98
C VAL A 81 10.98 -0.88 -7.14
N PHE A 82 10.01 -0.18 -7.75
CA PHE A 82 9.15 0.75 -7.01
C PHE A 82 8.23 0.03 -6.00
N ILE A 83 7.44 -0.95 -6.43
CA ILE A 83 6.57 -1.70 -5.51
C ILE A 83 7.39 -2.55 -4.52
N GLY A 84 8.54 -3.10 -4.93
CA GLY A 84 9.44 -3.83 -4.02
C GLY A 84 9.97 -2.97 -2.88
N LEU A 85 10.42 -1.75 -3.20
CA LEU A 85 10.87 -0.76 -2.20
C LEU A 85 9.73 -0.36 -1.26
N LEU A 86 8.52 -0.13 -1.78
CA LEU A 86 7.35 0.16 -0.93
C LEU A 86 7.06 -1.00 0.04
N LYS A 87 7.06 -2.24 -0.45
CA LYS A 87 6.80 -3.44 0.38
C LYS A 87 7.82 -3.64 1.49
N MET A 88 9.11 -3.41 1.21
CA MET A 88 10.18 -3.51 2.21
C MET A 88 9.98 -2.53 3.37
N VAL A 89 9.47 -1.33 3.06
CA VAL A 89 9.27 -0.26 4.04
C VAL A 89 7.98 -0.45 4.86
N ILE A 90 6.94 -1.07 4.29
CA ILE A 90 5.64 -1.25 4.95
C ILE A 90 5.75 -2.08 6.24
N VAL A 91 6.45 -3.23 6.22
CA VAL A 91 6.48 -4.16 7.36
C VAL A 91 7.09 -3.52 8.62
N PRO A 92 8.30 -2.91 8.58
CA PRO A 92 8.88 -2.27 9.76
C PRO A 92 8.09 -1.04 10.23
N LEU A 93 7.52 -0.27 9.28
CA LEU A 93 6.74 0.91 9.62
C LEU A 93 5.46 0.57 10.38
N ILE A 94 4.72 -0.46 9.96
CA ILE A 94 3.48 -0.88 10.64
C ILE A 94 3.81 -1.33 12.07
N PHE A 95 4.79 -2.21 12.23
CA PHE A 95 5.18 -2.74 13.54
C PHE A 95 5.60 -1.60 14.49
N SER A 96 6.55 -0.75 14.06
CA SER A 96 7.05 0.35 14.87
C SER A 96 5.96 1.38 15.18
N SER A 97 5.12 1.74 14.21
CA SER A 97 4.04 2.72 14.40
C SER A 97 2.99 2.24 15.39
N ILE A 98 2.60 0.96 15.34
CA ILE A 98 1.61 0.40 16.28
C ILE A 98 2.22 0.32 17.68
N VAL A 99 3.42 -0.23 17.81
CA VAL A 99 4.09 -0.39 19.11
C VAL A 99 4.34 0.97 19.77
N ALA A 100 4.92 1.93 19.04
CA ALA A 100 5.15 3.28 19.56
C ALA A 100 3.83 4.03 19.83
N GLY A 101 2.82 3.85 18.98
CA GLY A 101 1.51 4.49 19.14
C GLY A 101 0.77 4.06 20.40
N ILE A 102 0.83 2.77 20.74
CA ILE A 102 0.20 2.21 21.93
C ILE A 102 1.06 2.46 23.18
N ALA A 103 2.38 2.20 23.10
CA ALA A 103 3.30 2.34 24.24
C ALA A 103 3.55 3.81 24.65
N GLY A 104 3.37 4.77 23.74
CA GLY A 104 3.60 6.19 24.00
C GLY A 104 2.54 6.87 24.89
N ARG A 105 1.42 6.20 25.19
CA ARG A 105 0.32 6.76 25.98
C ARG A 105 0.37 6.26 27.43
N LYS A 106 1.03 7.02 28.31
CA LYS A 106 1.05 6.73 29.75
C LYS A 106 -0.30 7.08 30.41
N LYS A 107 -0.86 6.16 31.20
CA LYS A 107 -1.89 6.41 32.24
C LYS A 107 -3.34 6.67 31.80
N SER A 108 -3.74 6.29 30.58
CA SER A 108 -5.13 6.46 30.14
C SER A 108 -5.75 5.09 29.83
N GLY A 109 -6.51 4.52 30.77
CA GLY A 109 -7.35 3.32 30.62
C GLY A 109 -8.53 3.48 29.65
N GLY A 110 -8.30 4.21 28.56
CA GLY A 110 -9.27 4.54 27.51
C GLY A 110 -8.93 3.92 26.16
N PHE A 111 -7.85 3.13 26.04
CA PHE A 111 -7.47 2.52 24.75
C PHE A 111 -8.56 1.57 24.23
N GLY A 112 -9.14 0.73 25.09
CA GLY A 112 -10.26 -0.15 24.71
C GLY A 112 -11.50 0.61 24.26
N ARG A 113 -11.87 1.70 24.95
CA ARG A 113 -13.03 2.55 24.58
C ARG A 113 -12.77 3.32 23.29
N LEU A 114 -11.55 3.79 23.08
CA LEU A 114 -11.15 4.46 21.85
C LEU A 114 -11.16 3.47 20.68
N GLY A 115 -10.60 2.27 20.87
CA GLY A 115 -10.60 1.19 19.89
C GLY A 115 -12.01 0.78 19.49
N LEU A 116 -12.92 0.58 20.46
CA LEU A 116 -14.31 0.21 20.18
C LEU A 116 -15.08 1.32 19.44
N LYS A 117 -14.89 2.59 19.81
CA LYS A 117 -15.47 3.73 19.07
C LYS A 117 -14.97 3.79 17.64
N THR A 118 -13.66 3.62 17.44
CA THR A 118 -13.05 3.60 16.12
C THR A 118 -13.57 2.40 15.31
N LEU A 119 -13.64 1.21 15.89
CA LEU A 119 -14.17 0.02 15.22
C LEU A 119 -15.63 0.21 14.79
N GLY A 120 -16.48 0.74 15.67
CA GLY A 120 -17.87 1.06 15.33
C GLY A 120 -17.98 2.09 14.21
N TYR A 121 -17.13 3.13 14.24
CA TYR A 121 -17.05 4.12 13.17
C TYR A 121 -16.62 3.49 11.82
N TYR A 122 -15.59 2.64 11.82
CA TYR A 122 -15.12 1.96 10.62
C TYR A 122 -16.16 0.97 10.06
N MET A 123 -16.84 0.21 10.92
CA MET A 123 -17.90 -0.71 10.49
C MET A 123 -19.04 0.05 9.82
N LEU A 124 -19.57 1.10 10.46
CA LEU A 124 -20.67 1.89 9.90
C LEU A 124 -20.28 2.56 8.58
N THR A 125 -19.13 3.23 8.54
CA THR A 125 -18.67 3.94 7.34
C THR A 125 -18.33 2.99 6.20
N SER A 126 -17.72 1.83 6.47
CA SER A 126 -17.44 0.82 5.46
C SER A 126 -18.71 0.17 4.92
N SER A 127 -19.69 -0.16 5.77
CA SER A 127 -20.98 -0.67 5.32
C SER A 127 -21.69 0.32 4.40
N VAL A 128 -21.73 1.60 4.76
CA VAL A 128 -22.30 2.65 3.90
C VAL A 128 -21.55 2.76 2.58
N ALA A 129 -20.21 2.74 2.61
CA ALA A 129 -19.39 2.80 1.40
C ALA A 129 -19.61 1.59 0.47
N ILE A 130 -19.71 0.38 1.03
CA ILE A 130 -19.98 -0.85 0.27
C ILE A 130 -21.37 -0.80 -0.36
N LEU A 131 -22.41 -0.36 0.38
CA LEU A 131 -23.76 -0.24 -0.15
C LEU A 131 -23.84 0.76 -1.31
N ILE A 132 -23.20 1.92 -1.17
CA ILE A 132 -23.13 2.93 -2.24
C ILE A 132 -22.35 2.37 -3.44
N GLY A 133 -21.20 1.75 -3.20
CA GLY A 133 -20.38 1.15 -4.26
C GLY A 133 -21.12 0.07 -5.04
N LEU A 134 -21.79 -0.86 -4.33
CA LEU A 134 -22.62 -1.89 -4.94
C LEU A 134 -23.80 -1.30 -5.71
N SER A 135 -24.47 -0.27 -5.17
CA SER A 135 -25.57 0.40 -5.86
C SER A 135 -25.11 1.03 -7.17
N VAL A 136 -23.99 1.76 -7.15
CA VAL A 136 -23.43 2.40 -8.35
C VAL A 136 -22.98 1.36 -9.38
N VAL A 137 -22.28 0.30 -8.96
CA VAL A 137 -21.83 -0.77 -9.85
C VAL A 137 -23.00 -1.55 -10.44
N ASN A 138 -24.06 -1.81 -9.66
CA ASN A 138 -25.24 -2.51 -10.16
C ASN A 138 -26.06 -1.68 -11.17
N LEU A 139 -26.03 -0.34 -11.04
CA LEU A 139 -26.67 0.58 -11.98
C LEU A 139 -25.85 0.80 -13.26
N MET A 140 -24.56 1.09 -13.12
CA MET A 140 -23.67 1.34 -14.26
C MET A 140 -23.29 0.06 -15.02
N LYS A 141 -23.38 -1.11 -14.36
CA LYS A 141 -22.99 -2.44 -14.87
C LYS A 141 -21.69 -2.40 -15.71
N PRO A 142 -20.58 -1.93 -15.13
CA PRO A 142 -19.33 -1.81 -15.88
C PRO A 142 -18.89 -3.18 -16.40
N GLY A 143 -18.50 -3.25 -17.67
CA GLY A 143 -18.07 -4.48 -18.34
C GLY A 143 -19.11 -5.13 -19.27
N LEU A 144 -20.37 -4.67 -19.22
CA LEU A 144 -21.35 -4.96 -20.26
C LEU A 144 -21.28 -3.89 -21.35
N VAL A 145 -21.19 -4.32 -22.60
CA VAL A 145 -21.35 -3.46 -23.78
C VAL A 145 -22.59 -3.99 -24.51
N ASP A 146 -23.62 -3.15 -24.66
CA ASP A 146 -24.90 -3.51 -25.29
C ASP A 146 -25.60 -4.75 -24.69
N GLY A 147 -25.47 -4.95 -23.37
CA GLY A 147 -26.10 -6.06 -22.65
C GLY A 147 -25.38 -7.41 -22.78
N GLN A 148 -24.27 -7.47 -23.53
CA GLN A 148 -23.39 -8.64 -23.58
C GLN A 148 -22.06 -8.37 -22.84
N PRO A 149 -21.44 -9.40 -22.24
CA PRO A 149 -20.07 -9.29 -21.73
C PRO A 149 -19.14 -8.89 -22.88
N ASN A 150 -18.31 -7.85 -22.69
CA ASN A 150 -17.39 -7.41 -23.73
C ASN A 150 -16.51 -8.61 -24.18
N PRO A 151 -16.55 -9.02 -25.46
CA PRO A 151 -15.83 -10.19 -25.95
C PRO A 151 -14.31 -10.05 -25.79
N GLU A 152 -13.78 -8.83 -25.77
CA GLU A 152 -12.37 -8.55 -25.54
C GLU A 152 -11.96 -8.81 -24.07
N LEU A 153 -12.83 -8.46 -23.11
CA LEU A 153 -12.60 -8.73 -21.69
C LEU A 153 -12.64 -10.23 -21.39
N VAL A 154 -13.60 -10.95 -21.99
CA VAL A 154 -13.73 -12.41 -21.84
C VAL A 154 -12.49 -13.13 -22.38
N LYS A 155 -11.98 -12.69 -23.54
CA LYS A 155 -10.75 -13.24 -24.13
C LYS A 155 -9.53 -13.00 -23.22
N PHE A 156 -9.37 -11.78 -22.70
CA PHE A 156 -8.29 -11.44 -21.79
C PHE A 156 -8.36 -12.23 -20.46
N MET A 157 -9.55 -12.45 -19.91
CA MET A 157 -9.76 -13.25 -18.71
C MET A 157 -9.39 -14.71 -18.91
N ASN A 158 -9.76 -15.30 -20.05
CA ASN A 158 -9.42 -16.70 -20.37
C ASN A 158 -7.91 -16.90 -20.58
N GLU A 159 -7.25 -15.99 -21.28
CA GLU A 159 -5.81 -16.06 -21.57
C GLU A 159 -4.92 -15.84 -20.34
N ASN A 160 -5.41 -15.16 -19.31
CA ASN A 160 -4.65 -14.83 -18.10
C ASN A 160 -5.27 -15.46 -16.83
N SER A 161 -6.18 -16.42 -17.01
CA SER A 161 -6.97 -17.09 -15.97
C SER A 161 -6.08 -17.66 -14.84
N GLU A 162 -4.95 -18.28 -15.18
CA GLU A 162 -3.99 -18.80 -14.18
C GLU A 162 -3.37 -17.71 -13.29
N GLU A 163 -3.17 -16.50 -13.81
CA GLU A 163 -2.60 -15.37 -13.05
C GLU A 163 -3.66 -14.66 -12.21
N PHE A 164 -4.89 -14.57 -12.73
CA PHE A 164 -6.04 -14.02 -12.01
C PHE A 164 -6.48 -14.93 -10.86
N GLU A 165 -6.40 -16.25 -11.00
CA GLU A 165 -6.68 -17.16 -9.90
C GLU A 165 -5.69 -17.00 -8.74
N LYS A 166 -4.38 -16.85 -9.02
CA LYS A 166 -3.36 -16.66 -7.98
C LYS A 166 -3.49 -15.33 -7.24
N LYS A 167 -3.91 -14.27 -7.93
CA LYS A 167 -4.16 -12.94 -7.31
C LYS A 167 -5.52 -12.88 -6.61
N GLY A 168 -6.55 -13.46 -7.22
CA GLY A 168 -7.92 -13.52 -6.70
C GLY A 168 -8.10 -14.47 -5.51
N ALA A 169 -7.29 -15.52 -5.40
CA ALA A 169 -7.31 -16.45 -4.26
C ALA A 169 -7.00 -15.78 -2.91
N SER A 170 -6.28 -14.65 -2.89
CA SER A 170 -6.00 -13.91 -1.65
C SER A 170 -7.26 -13.31 -1.00
N VAL A 171 -8.34 -13.14 -1.75
CA VAL A 171 -9.60 -12.53 -1.28
C VAL A 171 -10.82 -13.42 -1.54
N GLY A 172 -10.83 -14.28 -2.57
CA GLY A 172 -12.04 -14.97 -3.03
C GLY A 172 -12.26 -16.39 -2.50
N LYS A 173 -11.22 -17.23 -2.41
CA LYS A 173 -11.43 -18.67 -2.13
C LYS A 173 -11.82 -18.97 -0.67
N ASP A 174 -11.40 -18.13 0.29
CA ASP A 174 -11.73 -18.33 1.71
C ASP A 174 -12.83 -17.39 2.23
N ALA A 175 -13.04 -16.23 1.59
CA ALA A 175 -14.01 -15.23 2.07
C ALA A 175 -15.43 -15.44 1.52
N THR A 176 -15.56 -16.12 0.38
CA THR A 176 -16.84 -16.55 -0.15
C THR A 176 -16.87 -18.07 -0.10
N GLY A 177 -17.29 -18.64 1.03
CA GLY A 177 -17.58 -20.07 1.19
C GLY A 177 -18.73 -20.50 0.29
N LEU A 178 -18.51 -20.47 -1.03
CA LEU A 178 -19.50 -20.80 -2.07
C LEU A 178 -19.34 -22.23 -2.58
N GLN A 179 -18.78 -23.12 -1.75
CA GLN A 179 -18.86 -24.55 -2.06
C GLN A 179 -19.32 -25.43 -0.91
N ASP A 180 -19.18 -25.04 0.36
CA ASP A 180 -19.81 -25.80 1.46
C ASP A 180 -20.24 -24.85 2.59
N GLU A 181 -21.55 -24.76 2.80
CA GLU A 181 -22.28 -24.11 3.92
C GLU A 181 -21.96 -22.61 4.20
N PRO A 182 -22.96 -21.69 4.00
CA PRO A 182 -22.83 -20.28 4.33
C PRO A 182 -22.94 -20.07 5.85
N HIS A 183 -21.94 -20.51 6.60
CA HIS A 183 -21.82 -20.14 8.00
C HIS A 183 -21.17 -18.75 8.09
N PRO A 184 -21.89 -17.69 8.50
CA PRO A 184 -21.26 -16.40 8.80
C PRO A 184 -20.19 -16.53 9.88
N LEU A 185 -20.26 -17.57 10.70
CA LEU A 185 -19.23 -17.97 11.67
C LEU A 185 -17.97 -18.54 11.01
N GLY A 186 -18.04 -19.13 9.82
CA GLY A 186 -16.87 -19.63 9.09
C GLY A 186 -15.97 -18.50 8.58
N VAL A 187 -16.56 -17.37 8.20
CA VAL A 187 -15.78 -16.16 7.84
C VAL A 187 -15.02 -15.66 9.07
N VAL A 188 -15.68 -15.59 10.23
CA VAL A 188 -15.02 -15.21 11.49
C VAL A 188 -13.93 -16.21 11.88
N GLY A 189 -14.18 -17.51 11.68
CA GLY A 189 -13.19 -18.58 11.88
C GLY A 189 -11.94 -18.38 11.01
N SER A 190 -12.14 -18.21 9.70
CA SER A 190 -11.03 -17.98 8.75
C SER A 190 -10.26 -16.68 9.05
N LEU A 191 -10.92 -15.65 9.56
CA LEU A 191 -10.27 -14.41 10.00
C LEU A 191 -9.44 -14.60 11.28
N ILE A 192 -9.92 -15.42 12.23
CA ILE A 192 -9.19 -15.73 13.46
C ILE A 192 -7.95 -16.58 13.15
N GLU A 193 -8.07 -17.57 12.26
CA GLU A 193 -6.95 -18.38 11.78
C GLU A 193 -5.88 -17.50 11.10
N ARG A 194 -6.30 -16.50 10.32
CA ARG A 194 -5.38 -15.52 9.70
C ARG A 194 -4.80 -14.51 10.70
N MET A 195 -5.43 -14.34 11.86
CA MET A 195 -5.00 -13.40 12.89
C MET A 195 -3.89 -13.98 13.76
N ILE A 196 -3.94 -15.29 14.05
CA ILE A 196 -2.96 -15.98 14.90
C ILE A 196 -1.99 -16.77 14.00
N PRO A 197 -0.80 -16.23 13.69
CA PRO A 197 0.14 -16.93 12.83
C PRO A 197 0.80 -18.09 13.59
N GLU A 198 1.00 -19.22 12.92
CA GLU A 198 1.85 -20.30 13.45
C GLU A 198 3.31 -19.82 13.61
N ASN A 199 3.77 -18.90 12.75
CA ASN A 199 5.12 -18.34 12.77
C ASN A 199 5.13 -16.84 12.46
N VAL A 200 5.56 -16.03 13.43
CA VAL A 200 5.64 -14.56 13.33
C VAL A 200 6.64 -14.12 12.26
N PHE A 201 7.83 -14.74 12.24
CA PHE A 201 8.91 -14.35 11.32
C PHE A 201 8.61 -14.69 9.86
N GLN A 202 7.93 -15.82 9.61
CA GLN A 202 7.49 -16.21 8.26
C GLN A 202 6.30 -15.37 7.78
N SER A 203 5.44 -14.92 8.70
CA SER A 203 4.37 -13.98 8.39
C SER A 203 4.90 -12.59 8.04
N ALA A 204 6.03 -12.19 8.64
CA ALA A 204 6.67 -10.92 8.36
C ALA A 204 7.31 -10.86 6.95
N SER A 205 7.77 -11.99 6.42
CA SER A 205 8.35 -12.06 5.07
C SER A 205 7.30 -12.26 3.97
N ASN A 206 6.12 -12.79 4.31
CA ASN A 206 5.03 -13.02 3.37
C ASN A 206 4.05 -11.84 3.32
N ASN A 207 3.98 -11.17 2.17
CA ASN A 207 3.08 -10.02 1.97
C ASN A 207 1.58 -10.33 2.21
N GLY A 208 1.17 -11.60 2.17
CA GLY A 208 -0.21 -12.03 2.37
C GLY A 208 -0.68 -12.03 3.83
N ALA A 209 0.23 -11.96 4.80
CA ALA A 209 -0.07 -12.14 6.23
C ALA A 209 -0.02 -10.82 7.04
N MET A 210 -0.29 -9.66 6.41
CA MET A 210 -0.22 -8.36 7.10
C MET A 210 -1.18 -8.26 8.30
N LEU A 211 -2.30 -8.99 8.29
CA LEU A 211 -3.23 -9.04 9.42
C LEU A 211 -2.58 -9.60 10.70
N SER A 212 -1.81 -10.68 10.57
CA SER A 212 -1.14 -11.31 11.71
C SER A 212 -0.03 -10.43 12.29
N LEU A 213 0.67 -9.67 11.44
CA LEU A 213 1.63 -8.65 11.87
C LEU A 213 1.00 -7.55 12.73
N ILE A 214 -0.19 -7.08 12.36
CA ILE A 214 -0.92 -6.08 13.15
C ILE A 214 -1.30 -6.67 14.52
N PHE A 215 -1.82 -7.90 14.54
CA PHE A 215 -2.22 -8.57 15.78
C PHE A 215 -1.04 -8.76 16.75
N ILE A 216 0.08 -9.31 16.28
CA ILE A 216 1.26 -9.50 17.13
C ILE A 216 1.84 -8.16 17.60
N SER A 217 1.83 -7.12 16.76
CA SER A 217 2.28 -5.78 17.14
C SER A 217 1.47 -5.22 18.30
N ILE A 218 0.14 -5.39 18.27
CA ILE A 218 -0.76 -4.96 19.35
C ILE A 218 -0.49 -5.76 20.62
N LEU A 219 -0.32 -7.08 20.52
CA LEU A 219 -0.01 -7.95 21.66
C LEU A 219 1.33 -7.56 22.31
N THR A 220 2.38 -7.39 21.51
CA THR A 220 3.71 -6.94 21.98
C THR A 220 3.62 -5.57 22.65
N ALA A 221 2.86 -4.63 22.08
CA ALA A 221 2.68 -3.31 22.67
C ALA A 221 1.95 -3.36 24.02
N PHE A 222 0.90 -4.17 24.13
CA PHE A 222 0.17 -4.36 25.38
C PHE A 222 1.03 -5.07 26.44
N GLY A 223 1.82 -6.07 26.04
CA GLY A 223 2.81 -6.72 26.91
C GLY A 223 3.83 -5.72 27.47
N LEU A 224 4.32 -4.81 26.63
CA LEU A 224 5.24 -3.75 27.06
C LEU A 224 4.59 -2.79 28.08
N LEU A 225 3.32 -2.44 27.90
CA LEU A 225 2.57 -1.63 28.87
C LEU A 225 2.39 -2.34 30.22
N SER A 226 2.18 -3.66 30.19
CA SER A 226 2.07 -4.48 31.41
C SER A 226 3.37 -4.51 32.20
N LEU A 227 4.53 -4.57 31.55
CA LEU A 227 5.84 -4.54 32.22
C LEU A 227 6.14 -3.19 32.88
N GLN A 228 5.63 -2.10 32.31
CA GLN A 228 5.86 -0.76 32.85
C GLN A 228 4.95 -0.41 34.04
N GLY A 229 4.10 -1.33 34.51
CA GLY A 229 3.13 -1.08 35.59
C GLY A 229 2.10 -0.01 35.24
N GLN A 230 1.88 0.24 33.95
CA GLN A 230 0.98 1.27 33.42
C GLN A 230 -0.32 0.68 32.85
N ALA A 231 -0.53 -0.63 32.96
CA ALA A 231 -1.76 -1.30 32.61
C ALA A 231 -2.84 -0.98 33.66
N VAL A 232 -3.77 -0.10 33.31
CA VAL A 232 -5.03 0.16 34.01
C VAL A 232 -6.12 0.29 32.97
#